data_AF-A0A7C7Q3P9-F1
#
_entry.id   AF-A0A7C7Q3P9-F1
#
_cell.length_a   1.000
_cell.length_b   1.000
_cell.length_c   1.000
_cell.angle_alpha   90.00
_cell.angle_beta   90.00
_cell.angle_gamma   90.00
#
_symmetry.space_group_name_H-M   'P 1'
#
loop_
_entity.id
_entity.type
_entity.pdbx_description
1 polymer ?
#
loop_
_entity_poly.entity_id
_entity_poly.type
_entity_poly.pdbx_seq_one_letter_code
_entity_poly.pdbx_strand_id
1 'polypeptide(L)'
;MQKTGGFFQAADLCISNHLISVLGFIGFLIAFVKHFRYLVLLLPIFLLGLSAIKGATRFSMYLGPILGAGFGYYFDLIYSYLYFYVDSIFRYISFVLFGFVVAYLTFPKKVLEIPPLPKLPKKLCQDFVNLSKKYSEAWLWTWWDYGYPLEYIAQVSTYHDGGTQTTYKTYFVATTFSNSNQTQVANTIKTISLIGLYGINKFLEKPKYFFSKLNTTSPSETNLIARKIRDYIFEGKILKNDLVLKELLAPYFKVKAENLSKDIADKLLENKTILFAFTDDEIGKFFWINRFGTWNFIKGDGDKAGYLPLSCAIGKLKTGSPALVCDMDKNKIIVDLITGASNAPMIRKIVISNNGKVILSKNVSATGNFVIEYIAASKKLEDVGGIKLPIKNVVGIYLINLKVYNSAFNQMYLLGNYDKKHFEEVYNDFPHMRVFKLKTGGT
;
A
#
# COMPACT_ATOMS: atom_id res chain seq x y z
N MET A 1 6.78 11.29 -17.89
CA MET A 1 7.83 11.56 -16.89
C MET A 1 9.18 11.19 -17.49
N GLN A 2 9.97 12.17 -17.92
CA GLN A 2 11.33 11.92 -18.39
C GLN A 2 12.20 11.41 -17.23
N LYS A 3 12.90 10.31 -17.46
CA LYS A 3 13.97 9.80 -16.59
C LYS A 3 15.18 10.73 -16.70
N THR A 4 15.20 11.82 -15.95
CA THR A 4 16.47 12.46 -15.58
C THR A 4 16.89 11.88 -14.24
N GLY A 5 17.41 10.64 -14.23
CA GLY A 5 18.14 10.17 -13.06
C GLY A 5 19.38 11.04 -12.88
N GLY A 6 19.63 11.57 -11.68
CA GLY A 6 20.85 12.34 -11.40
C GLY A 6 20.67 13.54 -10.47
N PHE A 7 21.71 14.38 -10.44
CA PHE A 7 21.81 15.54 -9.53
C PHE A 7 20.63 16.49 -9.66
N PHE A 8 20.18 16.81 -10.88
CA PHE A 8 19.07 17.75 -11.09
C PHE A 8 17.75 17.27 -10.52
N GLN A 9 17.46 15.96 -10.52
CA GLN A 9 16.26 15.43 -9.88
C GLN A 9 16.28 15.61 -8.36
N ALA A 10 17.44 15.37 -7.73
CA ALA A 10 17.62 15.58 -6.30
C ALA A 10 17.59 17.08 -5.94
N ALA A 11 18.22 17.91 -6.77
CA ALA A 11 18.30 19.35 -6.59
C ALA A 11 16.94 20.04 -6.80
N ASP A 12 16.12 19.59 -7.75
CA ASP A 12 14.77 20.12 -8.01
C ASP A 12 13.81 20.01 -6.83
N LEU A 13 14.04 19.03 -5.95
CA LEU A 13 13.29 18.88 -4.70
C LEU A 13 13.68 19.93 -3.66
N CYS A 14 14.80 20.62 -3.85
CA CYS A 14 15.35 21.61 -2.93
C CYS A 14 15.24 23.03 -3.50
N ILE A 15 15.77 23.23 -4.71
CA ILE A 15 15.86 24.51 -5.41
C ILE A 15 15.35 24.25 -6.83
N SER A 16 14.23 24.87 -7.22
CA SER A 16 13.62 24.66 -8.54
C SER A 16 14.43 25.26 -9.70
N ASN A 17 15.57 25.90 -9.43
CA ASN A 17 16.46 26.50 -10.41
C ASN A 17 17.77 25.69 -10.51
N HIS A 18 17.98 25.05 -11.67
CA HIS A 18 19.16 24.22 -11.93
C HIS A 18 20.48 25.00 -11.87
N LEU A 19 20.51 26.25 -12.38
CA LEU A 19 21.74 27.06 -12.37
C LEU A 19 22.17 27.34 -10.93
N ILE A 20 21.24 27.72 -10.08
CA ILE A 20 21.49 28.02 -8.66
C ILE A 20 21.87 26.76 -7.90
N SER A 21 21.30 25.62 -8.26
CA SER A 21 21.69 24.34 -7.69
C SER A 21 23.14 23.99 -8.03
N VAL A 22 23.57 24.20 -9.27
CA VAL A 22 24.97 23.98 -9.70
C VAL A 22 25.91 24.96 -9.02
N LEU A 23 25.58 26.25 -9.01
CA LEU A 23 26.36 27.27 -8.32
C LEU A 23 26.44 26.95 -6.82
N GLY A 24 25.33 26.68 -6.15
CA GLY A 24 25.32 26.29 -4.74
C GLY A 24 26.20 25.08 -4.46
N PHE A 25 26.18 24.07 -5.32
CA PHE A 25 27.04 22.90 -5.18
C PHE A 25 28.53 23.23 -5.32
N ILE A 26 28.92 23.95 -6.38
CA ILE A 26 30.31 24.34 -6.63
C ILE A 26 30.80 25.28 -5.52
N GLY A 27 29.99 26.25 -5.12
CA GLY A 27 30.29 27.19 -4.04
C GLY A 27 30.54 26.46 -2.72
N PHE A 28 29.77 25.42 -2.42
CA PHE A 28 30.00 24.60 -1.25
C PHE A 28 31.31 23.81 -1.35
N LEU A 29 31.65 23.25 -2.51
CA LEU A 29 32.93 22.56 -2.70
C LEU A 29 34.13 23.52 -2.51
N ILE A 30 34.04 24.74 -3.04
CA ILE A 30 35.08 25.76 -2.86
C ILE A 30 35.20 26.12 -1.37
N ALA A 31 34.07 26.38 -0.70
CA ALA A 31 34.04 26.66 0.74
C ALA A 31 34.65 25.50 1.54
N PHE A 32 34.28 24.26 1.21
CA PHE A 32 34.75 23.05 1.87
C PHE A 32 36.27 22.88 1.74
N VAL A 33 36.84 23.13 0.55
CA VAL A 33 38.30 23.07 0.37
C VAL A 33 39.01 24.16 1.16
N LYS A 34 38.50 25.41 1.12
CA LYS A 34 39.12 26.55 1.82
C LYS A 34 39.00 26.50 3.34
N HIS A 35 37.88 25.98 3.84
CA HIS A 35 37.53 25.95 5.26
C HIS A 35 37.37 24.52 5.80
N PHE A 36 38.14 23.57 5.25
CA PHE A 36 38.02 22.13 5.53
C PHE A 36 37.96 21.80 7.02
N ARG A 37 38.82 22.42 7.84
CA ARG A 37 38.89 22.20 9.29
C ARG A 37 37.56 22.45 10.01
N TYR A 38 36.75 23.39 9.49
CA TYR A 38 35.45 23.74 10.06
C TYR A 38 34.31 22.96 9.40
N LEU A 39 34.38 22.75 8.09
CA LEU A 39 33.29 22.15 7.32
C LEU A 39 33.33 20.62 7.28
N VAL A 40 34.40 19.97 7.74
CA VAL A 40 34.48 18.50 7.83
C VAL A 40 33.34 17.90 8.68
N LEU A 41 32.84 18.64 9.67
CA LEU A 41 31.69 18.22 10.49
C LEU A 41 30.38 18.12 9.69
N LEU A 42 30.26 18.82 8.56
CA LEU A 42 29.10 18.73 7.67
C LEU A 42 29.20 17.57 6.66
N LEU A 43 30.34 16.89 6.61
CA LEU A 43 30.56 15.80 5.65
C LEU A 43 29.51 14.68 5.77
N PRO A 44 29.08 14.20 6.95
CA PRO A 44 28.04 13.19 7.04
C PRO A 44 26.70 13.66 6.44
N ILE A 45 26.30 14.90 6.71
CA ILE A 45 25.06 15.51 6.19
C ILE A 45 25.16 15.66 4.67
N PHE A 46 26.30 16.09 4.17
CA PHE A 46 26.55 16.22 2.75
C PHE A 46 26.48 14.86 2.03
N LEU A 47 27.11 13.83 2.59
CA LEU A 47 27.07 12.46 2.05
C LEU A 47 25.64 11.88 2.06
N LEU A 48 24.86 12.16 3.10
CA LEU A 48 23.43 11.83 3.12
C LEU A 48 22.68 12.53 1.99
N GLY A 49 22.89 13.83 1.79
CA GLY A 49 22.31 14.59 0.68
C GLY A 49 22.68 14.02 -0.70
N LEU A 50 23.95 13.65 -0.90
CA LEU A 50 24.42 13.03 -2.14
C LEU A 50 23.76 11.67 -2.44
N SER A 51 23.31 10.94 -1.41
CA SER A 51 22.60 9.68 -1.62
C SER A 51 21.28 9.85 -2.39
N ALA A 52 20.68 11.05 -2.35
CA ALA A 52 19.48 11.38 -3.12
C ALA A 52 19.70 11.29 -4.64
N ILE A 53 20.93 11.53 -5.11
CA ILE A 53 21.32 11.42 -6.53
C ILE A 53 21.17 9.98 -7.04
N LYS A 54 21.41 8.99 -6.17
CA LYS A 54 21.27 7.56 -6.50
C LYS A 54 19.84 7.03 -6.34
N GLY A 55 18.86 7.91 -6.09
CA GLY A 55 17.44 7.56 -6.03
C GLY A 55 16.84 7.55 -4.63
N ALA A 56 17.61 7.82 -3.57
CA ALA A 56 17.08 7.94 -2.22
C ALA A 56 16.50 9.36 -1.99
N THR A 57 15.48 9.72 -2.75
CA THR A 57 14.92 11.09 -2.85
C THR A 57 14.59 11.72 -1.51
N ARG A 58 14.19 10.94 -0.50
CA ARG A 58 13.94 11.43 0.87
C ARG A 58 15.13 12.16 1.49
N PHE A 59 16.36 11.83 1.10
CA PHE A 59 17.55 12.49 1.64
C PHE A 59 17.87 13.82 0.95
N SER A 60 17.10 14.24 -0.07
CA SER A 60 17.28 15.55 -0.70
C SER A 60 17.15 16.70 0.31
N MET A 61 16.36 16.53 1.37
CA MET A 61 16.23 17.51 2.45
C MET A 61 17.58 17.89 3.10
N TYR A 62 18.57 16.99 3.09
CA TYR A 62 19.92 17.25 3.59
C TYR A 62 20.81 17.97 2.56
N LEU A 63 20.46 17.89 1.26
CA LEU A 63 21.17 18.58 0.19
C LEU A 63 20.80 20.07 0.13
N GLY A 64 19.54 20.42 0.41
CA GLY A 64 19.06 21.81 0.36
C GLY A 64 19.91 22.82 1.15
N PRO A 65 20.13 22.61 2.46
CA PRO A 65 20.99 23.49 3.27
C PRO A 65 22.43 23.61 2.74
N ILE A 66 22.97 22.53 2.17
CA ILE A 66 24.32 22.52 1.59
C ILE A 66 24.40 23.40 0.34
N LEU A 67 23.42 23.27 -0.57
CA LEU A 67 23.34 24.11 -1.76
C LEU A 67 23.14 25.58 -1.38
N GLY A 68 22.30 25.84 -0.38
CA GLY A 68 22.10 27.19 0.17
C GLY A 68 23.38 27.77 0.78
N ALA A 69 24.10 27.00 1.59
CA ALA A 69 25.36 27.43 2.20
C ALA A 69 26.43 27.73 1.14
N GLY A 70 26.55 26.90 0.11
CA GLY A 70 27.49 27.14 -0.97
C GLY A 70 27.13 28.36 -1.83
N PHE A 71 25.84 28.61 -2.05
CA PHE A 71 25.40 29.83 -2.73
C PHE A 71 25.66 31.07 -1.87
N GLY A 72 25.40 30.98 -0.55
CA GLY A 72 25.73 32.01 0.42
C GLY A 72 27.25 32.28 0.52
N TYR A 73 28.10 31.30 0.25
CA TYR A 73 29.54 31.50 0.23
C TYR A 73 30.00 32.42 -0.91
N TYR A 74 29.39 32.33 -2.09
CA TYR A 74 29.67 33.31 -3.15
C TYR A 74 29.27 34.72 -2.73
N PHE A 75 28.16 34.85 -2.01
CA PHE A 75 27.75 36.14 -1.48
C PHE A 75 28.75 36.70 -0.48
N ASP A 76 29.25 35.88 0.45
CA ASP A 76 30.28 36.26 1.41
C ASP A 76 31.56 36.76 0.72
N LEU A 77 31.99 36.08 -0.34
CA LEU A 77 33.14 36.51 -1.16
C LEU A 77 32.89 37.85 -1.85
N ILE A 78 31.73 38.05 -2.47
CA ILE A 78 31.37 39.30 -3.16
C ILE A 78 31.23 40.43 -2.15
N TYR A 79 30.57 40.21 -1.02
CA TYR A 79 30.39 41.19 0.03
C TYR A 79 31.73 41.65 0.61
N SER A 80 32.61 40.69 0.92
CA SER A 80 33.97 40.97 1.42
C SER A 80 34.80 41.76 0.42
N TYR A 81 34.64 41.50 -0.88
CA TYR A 81 35.29 42.29 -1.92
C TYR A 81 34.74 43.72 -1.97
N LEU A 82 33.42 43.89 -2.04
CA LEU A 82 32.76 45.20 -2.11
C LEU A 82 32.94 46.06 -0.85
N TYR A 83 33.22 45.43 0.30
CA TYR A 83 33.46 46.12 1.56
C TYR A 83 34.52 47.23 1.46
N PHE A 84 35.54 47.04 0.62
CA PHE A 84 36.64 47.99 0.46
C PHE A 84 36.39 49.08 -0.60
N TYR A 85 35.43 48.88 -1.51
CA TYR A 85 35.24 49.75 -2.69
C TYR A 85 33.93 50.54 -2.68
N VAL A 86 32.99 50.22 -1.78
CA VAL A 86 31.63 50.78 -1.79
C VAL A 86 31.28 51.34 -0.42
N ASP A 87 30.65 52.52 -0.41
CA ASP A 87 30.15 53.17 0.80
C ASP A 87 29.14 52.30 1.57
N SER A 88 29.10 52.50 2.88
CA SER A 88 28.30 51.69 3.81
C SER A 88 26.82 51.59 3.41
N ILE A 89 26.20 52.69 2.98
CA ILE A 89 24.78 52.72 2.63
C ILE A 89 24.46 51.89 1.38
N PHE A 90 25.31 51.96 0.36
CA PHE A 90 25.13 51.18 -0.87
C PHE A 90 25.40 49.69 -0.63
N ARG A 91 26.31 49.33 0.29
CA ARG A 91 26.51 47.93 0.71
C ARG A 91 25.27 47.34 1.39
N TYR A 92 24.62 48.08 2.29
CA TYR A 92 23.39 47.62 2.94
C TYR A 92 22.24 47.44 1.93
N ILE A 93 22.07 48.38 1.00
CA ILE A 93 21.06 48.27 -0.07
C ILE A 93 21.34 47.04 -0.93
N SER A 94 22.61 46.81 -1.31
CA SER A 94 23.03 45.66 -2.11
C SER A 94 22.77 44.33 -1.39
N PHE A 95 23.00 44.28 -0.08
CA PHE A 95 22.70 43.12 0.77
C PHE A 95 21.20 42.80 0.77
N VAL A 96 20.34 43.80 0.98
CA VAL A 96 18.89 43.62 1.02
C VAL A 96 18.37 43.19 -0.36
N LEU A 97 18.78 43.86 -1.43
CA LEU A 97 18.39 43.52 -2.81
C LEU A 97 18.82 42.11 -3.17
N PHE A 98 20.04 41.71 -2.82
CA PHE A 98 20.52 40.35 -3.05
C PHE A 98 19.66 39.33 -2.29
N GLY A 99 19.33 39.59 -1.03
CA GLY A 99 18.42 38.75 -0.25
C GLY A 99 17.09 38.51 -0.96
N PHE A 100 16.48 39.57 -1.52
CA PHE A 100 15.26 39.45 -2.31
C PHE A 100 15.45 38.67 -3.61
N VAL A 101 16.54 38.89 -4.34
CA VAL A 101 16.86 38.17 -5.57
C VAL A 101 17.05 36.68 -5.28
N VAL A 102 17.79 36.32 -4.23
CA VAL A 102 17.99 34.92 -3.83
C VAL A 102 16.69 34.29 -3.40
N ALA A 103 15.90 34.97 -2.57
CA ALA A 103 14.60 34.45 -2.14
C ALA A 103 13.69 34.20 -3.35
N TYR A 104 13.63 35.13 -4.30
CA TYR A 104 12.83 34.98 -5.52
C TYR A 104 13.32 33.83 -6.40
N LEU A 105 14.64 33.73 -6.61
CA LEU A 105 15.21 32.73 -7.50
C LEU A 105 15.23 31.30 -6.90
N THR A 106 15.30 31.19 -5.57
CA THR A 106 15.25 29.91 -4.85
C THR A 106 13.83 29.49 -4.47
N PHE A 107 12.85 30.40 -4.60
CA PHE A 107 11.46 30.10 -4.30
C PHE A 107 10.97 28.90 -5.11
N PRO A 108 10.53 27.81 -4.45
CA PRO A 108 10.10 26.62 -5.15
C PRO A 108 8.71 26.86 -5.75
N LYS A 109 8.64 27.34 -6.99
CA LYS A 109 7.37 27.65 -7.70
C LYS A 109 6.38 26.47 -7.66
N LYS A 110 6.88 25.24 -7.66
CA LYS A 110 6.09 24.00 -7.53
C LYS A 110 5.26 23.94 -6.24
N VAL A 111 5.64 24.62 -5.17
CA VAL A 111 4.87 24.70 -3.93
C VAL A 111 3.55 25.45 -4.12
N LEU A 112 3.48 26.40 -5.07
CA LEU A 112 2.23 27.08 -5.42
C LEU A 112 1.33 26.20 -6.30
N GLU A 113 1.90 25.27 -7.07
CA GLU A 113 1.16 24.38 -7.97
C GLU A 113 0.62 23.13 -7.24
N ILE A 114 1.30 22.69 -6.17
CA ILE A 114 0.96 21.47 -5.42
C ILE A 114 0.59 21.88 -3.98
N PRO A 115 -0.67 22.25 -3.71
CA PRO A 115 -1.08 22.53 -2.34
C PRO A 115 -0.88 21.28 -1.48
N PRO A 116 -0.45 21.42 -0.22
CA PRO A 116 -0.37 20.29 0.70
C PRO A 116 -1.78 19.78 0.98
N LEU A 117 -2.18 18.74 0.27
CA LEU A 117 -3.45 18.07 0.52
C LEU A 117 -3.29 17.10 1.70
N PRO A 118 -4.29 17.01 2.60
CA PRO A 118 -4.30 15.98 3.62
C PRO A 118 -4.15 14.58 2.99
N LYS A 119 -3.34 13.72 3.61
CA LYS A 119 -3.13 12.34 3.13
C LYS A 119 -4.45 11.57 3.02
N LEU A 120 -5.41 11.85 3.90
CA LEU A 120 -6.67 11.13 4.02
C LEU A 120 -7.84 12.01 3.56
N PRO A 121 -8.72 11.51 2.67
CA PRO A 121 -9.96 12.18 2.36
C PRO A 121 -10.85 12.35 3.59
N LYS A 122 -11.61 13.45 3.65
CA LYS A 122 -12.55 13.74 4.74
C LYS A 122 -13.50 12.58 5.03
N LYS A 123 -13.98 11.91 3.98
CA LYS A 123 -14.97 10.84 4.08
C LYS A 123 -14.39 9.59 4.76
N LEU A 124 -13.17 9.20 4.40
CA LEU A 124 -12.45 8.12 5.07
C LEU A 124 -12.18 8.41 6.55
N CYS A 125 -11.82 9.65 6.90
CA CYS A 125 -11.69 10.04 8.31
C CYS A 125 -13.01 9.90 9.08
N GLN A 126 -14.15 10.24 8.47
CA GLN A 126 -15.46 10.02 9.09
C GLN A 126 -15.76 8.54 9.28
N ASP A 127 -15.36 7.69 8.33
CA ASP A 127 -15.52 6.25 8.44
C ASP A 127 -14.72 5.67 9.60
N PHE A 128 -13.50 6.17 9.82
CA PHE A 128 -12.67 5.78 10.98
C PHE A 128 -13.33 6.19 12.31
N VAL A 129 -13.88 7.40 12.40
CA VAL A 129 -14.61 7.86 13.59
C VAL A 129 -15.90 7.05 13.82
N ASN A 130 -16.61 6.68 12.75
CA ASN A 130 -17.81 5.85 12.87
C ASN A 130 -17.47 4.44 13.33
N LEU A 131 -16.35 3.90 12.85
CA LEU A 131 -15.85 2.60 13.27
C LEU A 131 -15.50 2.58 14.76
N SER A 132 -14.80 3.59 15.27
CA SER A 132 -14.39 3.65 16.67
C SER A 132 -15.55 3.72 17.65
N LYS A 133 -16.65 4.40 17.28
CA LYS A 133 -17.88 4.44 18.10
C LYS A 133 -18.48 3.06 18.35
N LYS A 134 -18.32 2.13 17.41
CA LYS A 134 -18.91 0.79 17.47
C LYS A 134 -17.89 -0.29 17.89
N TYR A 135 -16.61 -0.06 17.61
CA TYR A 135 -15.55 -1.06 17.71
C TYR A 135 -14.26 -0.50 18.33
N SER A 136 -14.36 0.23 19.44
CA SER A 136 -13.23 0.87 20.12
C SER A 136 -12.12 -0.10 20.55
N GLU A 137 -12.46 -1.33 20.92
CA GLU A 137 -11.48 -2.35 21.36
C GLU A 137 -11.06 -3.32 20.25
N ALA A 138 -11.47 -3.05 19.01
CA ALA A 138 -11.19 -3.95 17.90
C ALA A 138 -9.73 -3.90 17.45
N TRP A 139 -9.28 -5.02 16.90
CA TRP A 139 -7.96 -5.13 16.26
C TRP A 139 -8.16 -5.17 14.75
N LEU A 140 -7.63 -4.17 14.05
CA LEU A 140 -7.80 -4.01 12.61
C LEU A 140 -6.66 -4.64 11.81
N TRP A 141 -7.05 -5.58 10.97
CA TRP A 141 -6.25 -6.19 9.93
C TRP A 141 -6.43 -5.39 8.63
N THR A 142 -5.40 -4.67 8.21
CA THR A 142 -5.44 -3.76 7.06
C THR A 142 -4.03 -3.51 6.50
N TRP A 143 -3.92 -2.82 5.37
CA TRP A 143 -2.64 -2.42 4.80
C TRP A 143 -1.92 -1.34 5.65
N TRP A 144 -0.59 -1.38 5.67
CA TRP A 144 0.22 -0.58 6.61
C TRP A 144 0.07 0.94 6.45
N ASP A 145 -0.33 1.41 5.27
CA ASP A 145 -0.53 2.82 5.00
C ASP A 145 -1.57 3.49 5.90
N TYR A 146 -2.51 2.70 6.43
CA TYR A 146 -3.59 3.14 7.30
C TYR A 146 -3.47 2.69 8.75
N GLY A 147 -2.42 1.93 9.11
CA GLY A 147 -2.14 1.57 10.50
C GLY A 147 -2.14 2.78 11.44
N TYR A 148 -1.20 3.72 11.23
CA TYR A 148 -1.12 4.94 12.04
C TYR A 148 -2.37 5.84 11.96
N PRO A 149 -2.95 6.12 10.78
CA PRO A 149 -4.24 6.81 10.69
C PRO A 149 -5.36 6.23 11.55
N LEU A 150 -5.52 4.90 11.56
CA LEU A 150 -6.55 4.23 12.32
C LEU A 150 -6.25 4.28 13.82
N GLU A 151 -5.01 4.07 14.22
CA GLU A 151 -4.59 4.23 15.63
C GLU A 151 -4.81 5.66 16.13
N TYR A 152 -4.52 6.66 15.30
CA TYR A 152 -4.67 8.07 15.67
C TYR A 152 -6.14 8.53 15.70
N ILE A 153 -6.91 8.23 14.65
CA ILE A 153 -8.28 8.75 14.48
C ILE A 153 -9.31 7.85 15.17
N ALA A 154 -9.21 6.54 14.96
CA ALA A 154 -10.16 5.58 15.49
C ALA A 154 -9.76 5.05 16.88
N GLN A 155 -8.53 5.30 17.36
CA GLN A 155 -8.03 4.81 18.65
C GLN A 155 -8.16 3.28 18.80
N VAL A 156 -8.07 2.56 17.68
CA VAL A 156 -8.13 1.10 17.59
C VAL A 156 -6.74 0.53 17.38
N SER A 157 -6.51 -0.70 17.83
CA SER A 157 -5.22 -1.37 17.59
C SER A 157 -5.11 -1.86 16.15
N THR A 158 -3.94 -1.79 15.54
CA THR A 158 -3.70 -2.34 14.19
C THR A 158 -2.65 -3.44 14.20
N TYR A 159 -2.80 -4.42 13.29
CA TYR A 159 -1.79 -5.48 13.15
C TYR A 159 -0.56 -4.99 12.39
N HIS A 160 -0.71 -3.96 11.55
CA HIS A 160 0.25 -3.60 10.53
C HIS A 160 0.19 -2.10 10.23
N ASP A 161 1.35 -1.46 10.29
CA ASP A 161 1.54 -0.02 10.28
C ASP A 161 2.88 0.35 9.61
N GLY A 162 3.13 1.65 9.41
CA GLY A 162 4.33 2.13 8.73
C GLY A 162 5.65 1.83 9.45
N GLY A 163 5.63 1.55 10.75
CA GLY A 163 6.79 1.13 11.53
C GLY A 163 7.04 -0.38 11.48
N THR A 164 6.00 -1.19 11.24
CA THR A 164 6.09 -2.66 11.24
C THR A 164 6.13 -3.31 9.85
N GLN A 165 6.04 -2.52 8.78
CA GLN A 165 6.03 -2.96 7.38
C GLN A 165 7.29 -3.69 6.86
N THR A 166 8.39 -3.69 7.61
CA THR A 166 9.62 -4.42 7.26
C THR A 166 9.67 -5.83 7.86
N THR A 167 8.68 -6.19 8.68
CA THR A 167 8.61 -7.50 9.35
C THR A 167 7.80 -8.51 8.55
N TYR A 168 7.75 -9.77 9.02
CA TYR A 168 6.93 -10.81 8.39
C TYR A 168 5.42 -10.53 8.45
N LYS A 169 4.96 -9.52 9.22
CA LYS A 169 3.56 -9.05 9.20
C LYS A 169 3.12 -8.68 7.79
N THR A 170 3.97 -8.00 7.03
CA THR A 170 3.67 -7.57 5.66
C THR A 170 3.32 -8.75 4.78
N TYR A 171 4.04 -9.87 4.92
CA TYR A 171 3.76 -11.08 4.17
C TYR A 171 2.37 -11.65 4.49
N PHE A 172 2.03 -11.80 5.77
CA PHE A 172 0.76 -12.37 6.18
C PHE A 172 -0.43 -11.46 5.89
N VAL A 173 -0.27 -10.14 6.06
CA VAL A 173 -1.31 -9.19 5.65
C VAL A 173 -1.47 -9.23 4.14
N ALA A 174 -0.39 -9.10 3.37
CA ALA A 174 -0.46 -9.14 1.92
C ALA A 174 -1.11 -10.43 1.39
N THR A 175 -0.78 -11.59 1.98
CA THR A 175 -1.33 -12.87 1.52
C THR A 175 -2.82 -12.98 1.80
N THR A 176 -3.32 -12.44 2.91
CA THR A 176 -4.77 -12.41 3.18
C THR A 176 -5.57 -11.59 2.16
N PHE A 177 -4.95 -10.60 1.51
CA PHE A 177 -5.58 -9.83 0.44
C PHE A 177 -5.53 -10.57 -0.89
N SER A 178 -4.39 -11.16 -1.23
CA SER A 178 -4.16 -11.80 -2.54
C SER A 178 -4.68 -13.24 -2.65
N ASN A 179 -4.90 -13.92 -1.53
CA ASN A 179 -5.33 -15.33 -1.52
C ASN A 179 -6.79 -15.46 -1.95
N SER A 180 -7.07 -16.43 -2.82
CA SER A 180 -8.43 -16.69 -3.32
C SER A 180 -9.28 -17.57 -2.41
N ASN A 181 -8.67 -18.26 -1.44
CA ASN A 181 -9.37 -19.12 -0.52
C ASN A 181 -9.64 -18.39 0.81
N GLN A 182 -10.89 -17.97 1.01
CA GLN A 182 -11.29 -17.21 2.21
C GLN A 182 -11.19 -18.02 3.51
N THR A 183 -11.21 -19.36 3.46
CA THR A 183 -10.90 -20.19 4.64
C THR A 183 -9.42 -20.06 5.03
N GLN A 184 -8.51 -20.06 4.06
CA GLN A 184 -7.08 -19.84 4.33
C GLN A 184 -6.81 -18.42 4.85
N VAL A 185 -7.53 -17.42 4.32
CA VAL A 185 -7.51 -16.05 4.83
C VAL A 185 -7.90 -16.02 6.31
N ALA A 186 -9.05 -16.60 6.66
CA ALA A 186 -9.53 -16.67 8.03
C ALA A 186 -8.54 -17.39 8.97
N ASN A 187 -8.03 -18.55 8.55
CA ASN A 187 -7.02 -19.30 9.31
C ASN A 187 -5.74 -18.49 9.54
N THR A 188 -5.31 -17.73 8.53
CA THR A 188 -4.13 -16.86 8.62
C THR A 188 -4.34 -15.78 9.67
N ILE A 189 -5.45 -15.06 9.59
CA ILE A 189 -5.78 -14.00 10.55
C ILE A 189 -5.84 -14.60 11.97
N LYS A 190 -6.64 -15.66 12.20
CA LYS A 190 -6.77 -16.31 13.52
C LYS A 190 -5.42 -16.76 14.08
N THR A 191 -4.60 -17.42 13.27
CA THR A 191 -3.31 -17.95 13.74
C THR A 191 -2.37 -16.82 14.14
N ILE A 192 -2.23 -15.79 13.30
CA ILE A 192 -1.35 -14.66 13.57
C ILE A 192 -1.86 -13.84 14.76
N SER A 193 -3.17 -13.70 14.93
CA SER A 193 -3.78 -13.06 16.11
C SER A 193 -3.46 -13.78 17.41
N LEU A 194 -3.33 -15.11 17.39
CA LEU A 194 -3.00 -15.90 18.58
C LEU A 194 -1.51 -15.89 18.90
N ILE A 195 -0.67 -16.22 17.92
CA ILE A 195 0.74 -16.50 18.19
C ILE A 195 1.65 -15.29 17.95
N GLY A 196 1.18 -14.26 17.24
CA GLY A 196 1.93 -13.06 16.92
C GLY A 196 3.26 -13.31 16.18
N LEU A 197 4.09 -12.27 16.11
CA LEU A 197 5.44 -12.40 15.53
C LEU A 197 6.36 -13.29 16.37
N TYR A 198 6.23 -13.23 17.70
CA TYR A 198 7.06 -14.03 18.59
C TYR A 198 6.82 -15.54 18.37
N GLY A 199 5.57 -15.97 18.19
CA GLY A 199 5.27 -17.37 17.89
C GLY A 199 5.84 -17.82 16.55
N ILE A 200 5.79 -16.98 15.52
CA ILE A 200 6.42 -17.26 14.22
C ILE A 200 7.94 -17.40 14.37
N ASN A 201 8.59 -16.47 15.07
CA ASN A 201 10.04 -16.52 15.31
C ASN A 201 10.43 -17.76 16.10
N LYS A 202 9.69 -18.10 17.17
CA LYS A 202 9.92 -19.32 17.96
C LYS A 202 9.78 -20.59 17.10
N PHE A 203 8.81 -20.61 16.18
CA PHE A 203 8.66 -21.70 15.23
C PHE A 203 9.89 -21.80 14.31
N LEU A 204 10.35 -20.67 13.76
CA LEU A 204 11.51 -20.58 12.87
C LEU A 204 12.83 -20.94 13.58
N GLU A 205 12.96 -20.67 14.88
CA GLU A 205 14.13 -21.03 15.69
C GLU A 205 14.20 -22.53 16.00
N LYS A 206 13.04 -23.18 16.20
CA LYS A 206 12.95 -24.61 16.54
C LYS A 206 12.09 -25.42 15.56
N PRO A 207 12.37 -25.38 14.24
CA PRO A 207 11.49 -25.95 13.23
C PRO A 207 11.39 -27.48 13.35
N LYS A 208 12.51 -28.17 13.61
CA LYS A 208 12.54 -29.63 13.83
C LYS A 208 11.63 -30.07 14.99
N TYR A 209 11.59 -29.29 16.07
CA TYR A 209 10.74 -29.57 17.22
C TYR A 209 9.26 -29.43 16.85
N PHE A 210 8.86 -28.27 16.31
CA PHE A 210 7.45 -28.05 15.99
C PHE A 210 6.94 -28.94 14.85
N PHE A 211 7.76 -29.22 13.84
CA PHE A 211 7.38 -30.12 12.76
C PHE A 211 7.21 -31.56 13.22
N SER A 212 8.04 -32.06 14.15
CA SER A 212 7.85 -33.40 14.71
C SER A 212 6.54 -33.50 15.50
N LYS A 213 6.14 -32.44 16.23
CA LYS A 213 4.83 -32.36 16.89
C LYS A 213 3.63 -32.26 15.93
N LEU A 214 3.89 -31.89 14.68
CA LEU A 214 2.92 -31.90 13.58
C LEU A 214 2.99 -33.20 12.74
N ASN A 215 3.71 -34.23 13.22
CA ASN A 215 3.93 -35.50 12.53
C ASN A 215 4.58 -35.34 11.15
N THR A 216 5.50 -34.39 11.01
CA THR A 216 6.15 -34.08 9.73
C THR A 216 7.64 -33.81 9.88
N THR A 217 8.39 -34.13 8.83
CA THR A 217 9.83 -33.88 8.79
C THR A 217 10.13 -32.42 8.43
N SER A 218 11.01 -31.80 9.22
CA SER A 218 11.53 -30.46 8.90
C SER A 218 12.43 -30.53 7.67
N PRO A 219 12.26 -29.63 6.70
CA PRO A 219 13.28 -29.37 5.69
C PRO A 219 14.57 -28.86 6.35
N SER A 220 15.68 -28.98 5.62
CA SER A 220 16.98 -28.42 5.99
C SER A 220 17.11 -26.94 5.62
N GLU A 221 16.54 -26.53 4.49
CA GLU A 221 16.64 -25.16 3.99
C GLU A 221 15.62 -24.20 4.63
N THR A 222 16.08 -23.03 5.08
CA THR A 222 15.26 -21.98 5.71
C THR A 222 14.07 -21.56 4.85
N ASN A 223 14.26 -21.42 3.54
CA ASN A 223 13.19 -21.01 2.61
C ASN A 223 12.08 -22.08 2.50
N LEU A 224 12.45 -23.37 2.56
CA LEU A 224 11.49 -24.46 2.60
C LEU A 224 10.78 -24.58 3.95
N ILE A 225 11.48 -24.30 5.05
CA ILE A 225 10.89 -24.20 6.39
C ILE A 225 9.82 -23.11 6.41
N ALA A 226 10.15 -21.89 5.95
CA ALA A 226 9.21 -20.77 5.87
C ALA A 226 7.98 -21.11 5.01
N ARG A 227 8.19 -21.77 3.86
CA ARG A 227 7.11 -22.25 3.00
C ARG A 227 6.18 -23.23 3.72
N LYS A 228 6.73 -24.22 4.43
CA LYS A 228 5.92 -25.20 5.19
C LYS A 228 5.17 -24.54 6.35
N ILE A 229 5.78 -23.60 7.07
CA ILE A 229 5.11 -22.86 8.16
C ILE A 229 3.89 -22.12 7.60
N ARG A 230 4.06 -21.40 6.48
CA ARG A 230 2.95 -20.76 5.78
C ARG A 230 1.83 -21.77 5.45
N ASP A 231 2.18 -22.91 4.85
CA ASP A 231 1.19 -23.91 4.46
C ASP A 231 0.39 -24.43 5.66
N TYR A 232 1.03 -24.64 6.81
CA TYR A 232 0.34 -25.03 8.04
C TYR A 232 -0.53 -23.95 8.66
N ILE A 233 -0.16 -22.68 8.50
CA ILE A 233 -1.04 -21.57 8.86
C ILE A 233 -2.27 -21.57 7.94
N PHE A 234 -2.08 -21.71 6.62
CA PHE A 234 -3.19 -21.70 5.65
C PHE A 234 -4.15 -22.86 5.86
N GLU A 235 -3.63 -24.06 6.10
CA GLU A 235 -4.41 -25.27 6.37
C GLU A 235 -5.06 -25.28 7.76
N GLY A 236 -4.74 -24.30 8.63
CA GLY A 236 -5.22 -24.23 10.01
C GLY A 236 -4.67 -25.35 10.89
N LYS A 237 -3.56 -25.99 10.49
CA LYS A 237 -2.94 -27.09 11.25
C LYS A 237 -2.37 -26.62 12.59
N ILE A 238 -1.89 -25.39 12.67
CA ILE A 238 -1.42 -24.80 13.93
C ILE A 238 -2.60 -24.59 14.90
N LEU A 239 -3.74 -24.10 14.40
CA LEU A 239 -4.94 -23.89 15.21
C LEU A 239 -5.49 -25.21 15.77
N LYS A 240 -5.51 -26.26 14.96
CA LYS A 240 -6.06 -27.57 15.32
C LYS A 240 -5.13 -28.42 16.20
N ASN A 241 -3.86 -28.04 16.36
CA ASN A 241 -2.89 -28.79 17.16
C ASN A 241 -2.70 -28.13 18.53
N ASP A 242 -3.45 -28.62 19.52
CA ASP A 242 -3.44 -28.14 20.90
C ASP A 242 -2.03 -28.07 21.50
N LEU A 243 -1.22 -29.09 21.26
CA LEU A 243 0.13 -29.18 21.82
C LEU A 243 1.06 -28.10 21.26
N VAL A 244 1.08 -27.93 19.93
CA VAL A 244 1.86 -26.86 19.28
C VAL A 244 1.37 -25.49 19.72
N LEU A 245 0.06 -25.29 19.77
CA LEU A 245 -0.52 -24.00 20.10
C LEU A 245 -0.22 -23.61 21.55
N LYS A 246 -0.37 -24.52 22.51
CA LYS A 246 0.01 -24.29 23.92
C LYS A 246 1.49 -23.97 24.06
N GLU A 247 2.37 -24.64 23.34
CA GLU A 247 3.82 -24.38 23.35
C GLU A 247 4.18 -22.99 22.81
N LEU A 248 3.43 -22.51 21.81
CA LEU A 248 3.59 -21.16 21.26
C LEU A 248 2.98 -20.09 22.19
N LEU A 249 1.90 -20.42 22.92
CA LEU A 249 1.18 -19.48 23.78
C LEU A 249 1.73 -19.38 25.21
N ALA A 250 2.26 -20.46 25.77
CA ALA A 250 2.74 -20.55 27.16
C ALA A 250 3.68 -19.40 27.59
N PRO A 251 4.63 -18.93 26.75
CA PRO A 251 5.49 -17.82 27.11
C PRO A 251 4.74 -16.50 27.38
N TYR A 252 3.62 -16.24 26.69
CA TYR A 252 2.83 -15.02 26.90
C TYR A 252 2.17 -14.98 28.28
N PHE A 253 1.83 -16.14 28.83
CA PHE A 253 1.19 -16.29 30.15
C PHE A 253 2.20 -16.59 31.26
N LYS A 254 3.50 -16.74 30.94
CA LYS A 254 4.56 -17.12 31.89
C LYS A 254 4.24 -18.42 32.66
N VAL A 255 3.60 -19.38 32.00
CA VAL A 255 3.28 -20.71 32.55
C VAL A 255 3.90 -21.82 31.70
N LYS A 256 3.85 -23.06 32.18
CA LYS A 256 4.17 -24.23 31.37
C LYS A 256 3.02 -24.55 30.41
N ALA A 257 3.34 -25.06 29.22
CA ALA A 257 2.35 -25.41 28.20
C ALA A 257 1.30 -26.41 28.68
N GLU A 258 1.70 -27.39 29.51
CA GLU A 258 0.82 -28.40 30.11
C GLU A 258 -0.29 -27.80 31.00
N ASN A 259 -0.07 -26.61 31.56
CA ASN A 259 -1.02 -25.94 32.44
C ASN A 259 -2.05 -25.08 31.69
N LEU A 260 -1.89 -24.89 30.37
CA LEU A 260 -2.87 -24.17 29.57
C LEU A 260 -4.09 -25.07 29.28
N SER A 261 -5.27 -24.47 29.28
CA SER A 261 -6.49 -25.19 28.94
C SER A 261 -6.51 -25.59 27.46
N LYS A 262 -7.18 -26.69 27.13
CA LYS A 262 -7.28 -27.20 25.75
C LYS A 262 -8.06 -26.25 24.81
N ASP A 263 -8.95 -25.46 25.38
CA ASP A 263 -9.79 -24.47 24.71
C ASP A 263 -9.21 -23.04 24.77
N ILE A 264 -7.93 -22.89 25.13
CA ILE A 264 -7.32 -21.55 25.31
C ILE A 264 -7.40 -20.68 24.05
N ALA A 265 -7.29 -21.29 22.87
CA ALA A 265 -7.36 -20.59 21.60
C ALA A 265 -8.75 -19.99 21.36
N ASP A 266 -9.80 -20.78 21.57
CA ASP A 266 -11.19 -20.33 21.46
C ASP A 266 -11.46 -19.22 22.47
N LYS A 267 -11.07 -19.39 23.73
CA LYS A 267 -11.22 -18.36 24.78
C LYS A 267 -10.55 -17.03 24.42
N LEU A 268 -9.35 -17.09 23.84
CA LEU A 268 -8.61 -15.89 23.44
C LEU A 268 -9.24 -15.21 22.22
N LEU A 269 -9.78 -15.97 21.27
CA LEU A 269 -10.41 -15.43 20.07
C LEU A 269 -11.85 -14.97 20.33
N GLU A 270 -12.63 -15.65 21.16
CA GLU A 270 -14.01 -15.27 21.51
C GLU A 270 -14.07 -13.87 22.14
N ASN A 271 -13.12 -13.55 23.00
CA ASN A 271 -13.02 -12.25 23.66
C ASN A 271 -12.42 -11.14 22.77
N LYS A 272 -12.10 -11.42 21.50
CA LYS A 272 -11.45 -10.45 20.61
C LYS A 272 -12.31 -10.13 19.40
N THR A 273 -12.56 -8.85 19.18
CA THR A 273 -13.15 -8.36 17.93
C THR A 273 -12.03 -8.09 16.93
N ILE A 274 -11.91 -8.97 15.93
CA ILE A 274 -10.94 -8.81 14.84
C ILE A 274 -11.69 -8.34 13.59
N LEU A 275 -11.24 -7.20 13.05
CA LEU A 275 -11.85 -6.57 11.87
C LEU A 275 -10.88 -6.60 10.71
N PHE A 276 -11.34 -7.04 9.55
CA PHE A 276 -10.62 -6.99 8.29
C PHE A 276 -11.15 -5.80 7.49
N ALA A 277 -10.33 -4.75 7.36
CA ALA A 277 -10.70 -3.50 6.71
C ALA A 277 -10.02 -3.34 5.35
N PHE A 278 -10.81 -2.89 4.37
CA PHE A 278 -10.41 -2.60 3.00
C PHE A 278 -10.80 -1.19 2.59
N THR A 279 -10.03 -0.59 1.68
CA THR A 279 -10.16 0.80 1.23
C THR A 279 -9.85 0.94 -0.26
N ASP A 280 -10.24 2.07 -0.87
CA ASP A 280 -10.07 2.32 -2.32
C ASP A 280 -8.62 2.48 -2.77
N ASP A 281 -7.77 3.10 -1.95
CA ASP A 281 -6.35 3.31 -2.27
C ASP A 281 -5.57 2.00 -2.49
N GLU A 282 -6.04 0.91 -1.88
CA GLU A 282 -5.46 -0.43 -2.00
C GLU A 282 -5.54 -0.95 -3.44
N ILE A 283 -6.49 -0.48 -4.27
CA ILE A 283 -6.58 -0.83 -5.70
C ILE A 283 -5.29 -0.41 -6.43
N GLY A 284 -4.84 0.83 -6.21
CA GLY A 284 -3.62 1.36 -6.83
C GLY A 284 -2.34 0.74 -6.26
N LYS A 285 -2.42 0.18 -5.05
CA LYS A 285 -1.30 -0.47 -4.35
C LYS A 285 -1.28 -1.98 -4.53
N PHE A 286 -2.31 -2.55 -5.14
CA PHE A 286 -2.50 -3.99 -5.19
C PHE A 286 -1.36 -4.72 -5.89
N PHE A 287 -0.63 -4.06 -6.79
CA PHE A 287 0.62 -4.58 -7.35
C PHE A 287 1.59 -5.05 -6.25
N TRP A 288 1.83 -4.21 -5.23
CA TRP A 288 2.73 -4.51 -4.13
C TRP A 288 2.12 -5.50 -3.15
N ILE A 289 0.84 -5.35 -2.85
CA ILE A 289 0.08 -6.28 -2.00
C ILE A 289 0.15 -7.69 -2.61
N ASN A 290 -0.13 -7.84 -3.90
CA ASN A 290 -0.08 -9.12 -4.59
C ASN A 290 1.35 -9.68 -4.65
N ARG A 291 2.36 -8.83 -4.92
CA ARG A 291 3.77 -9.25 -4.95
C ARG A 291 4.22 -9.82 -3.61
N PHE A 292 3.90 -9.17 -2.50
CA PHE A 292 4.26 -9.69 -1.18
C PHE A 292 3.38 -10.87 -0.78
N GLY A 293 2.08 -10.85 -1.11
CA GLY A 293 1.14 -11.89 -0.72
C GLY A 293 1.34 -13.22 -1.44
N THR A 294 1.93 -13.18 -2.63
CA THR A 294 2.29 -14.35 -3.45
C THR A 294 3.78 -14.67 -3.42
N TRP A 295 4.52 -14.13 -2.44
CA TRP A 295 5.96 -14.31 -2.35
C TRP A 295 6.37 -15.78 -2.38
N ASN A 296 7.28 -16.10 -3.29
CA ASN A 296 7.91 -17.40 -3.37
C ASN A 296 9.25 -17.36 -2.65
N PHE A 297 9.31 -18.00 -1.48
CA PHE A 297 10.52 -18.04 -0.64
C PHE A 297 11.75 -18.64 -1.33
N ILE A 298 11.57 -19.48 -2.37
CA ILE A 298 12.69 -20.07 -3.13
C ILE A 298 13.18 -19.07 -4.20
N LYS A 299 12.25 -18.45 -4.92
CA LYS A 299 12.58 -17.52 -6.02
C LYS A 299 12.96 -16.11 -5.52
N GLY A 300 12.57 -15.73 -4.30
CA GLY A 300 12.79 -14.39 -3.77
C GLY A 300 12.00 -13.29 -4.48
N ASP A 301 10.84 -13.63 -5.07
CA ASP A 301 9.92 -12.68 -5.69
C ASP A 301 8.48 -13.21 -5.68
N GLY A 302 7.51 -12.35 -5.98
CA GLY A 302 6.10 -12.71 -6.13
C GLY A 302 5.46 -12.18 -7.42
N ASP A 303 4.19 -12.52 -7.61
CA ASP A 303 3.37 -12.13 -8.76
C ASP A 303 3.09 -10.62 -8.70
N LYS A 304 3.35 -9.93 -9.83
CA LYS A 304 3.27 -8.48 -9.98
C LYS A 304 1.95 -8.04 -10.63
N ALA A 305 0.97 -8.93 -10.72
CA ALA A 305 -0.35 -8.56 -11.22
C ALA A 305 -1.05 -7.54 -10.31
N GLY A 306 -1.83 -6.65 -10.91
CA GLY A 306 -2.61 -5.63 -10.23
C GLY A 306 -3.76 -5.16 -11.11
N TYR A 307 -4.31 -3.99 -10.79
CA TYR A 307 -5.40 -3.36 -11.53
C TYR A 307 -4.86 -2.46 -12.64
N LEU A 308 -5.06 -2.85 -13.90
CA LEU A 308 -4.72 -1.99 -15.03
C LEU A 308 -5.95 -1.15 -15.38
N PRO A 309 -5.92 0.19 -15.17
CA PRO A 309 -7.06 1.03 -15.51
C PRO A 309 -7.33 1.04 -17.02
N LEU A 310 -8.60 1.00 -17.38
CA LEU A 310 -9.09 1.14 -18.74
C LEU A 310 -9.97 2.39 -18.86
N SER A 311 -9.88 3.07 -20.00
CA SER A 311 -10.87 4.06 -20.41
C SER A 311 -12.00 3.34 -21.13
N CYS A 312 -13.20 3.30 -20.55
CA CYS A 312 -14.34 2.68 -21.21
C CYS A 312 -15.61 3.52 -21.07
N ALA A 313 -16.53 3.33 -22.01
CA ALA A 313 -17.88 3.87 -21.98
C ALA A 313 -18.91 2.76 -22.20
N ILE A 314 -20.07 2.90 -21.57
CA ILE A 314 -21.25 2.08 -21.85
C ILE A 314 -22.06 2.79 -22.93
N GLY A 315 -22.34 2.10 -24.03
CA GLY A 315 -23.12 2.59 -25.16
C GLY A 315 -24.08 1.55 -25.70
N LYS A 316 -24.58 1.78 -26.92
CA LYS A 316 -25.42 0.83 -27.66
C LYS A 316 -24.73 0.45 -28.98
N LEU A 317 -24.78 -0.83 -29.33
CA LEU A 317 -24.42 -1.32 -30.66
C LEU A 317 -25.45 -0.85 -31.69
N LYS A 318 -25.11 -0.96 -32.97
CA LYS A 318 -26.06 -0.67 -34.07
C LYS A 318 -27.33 -1.52 -34.00
N THR A 319 -27.25 -2.70 -33.38
CA THR A 319 -28.38 -3.59 -33.11
C THR A 319 -29.28 -3.12 -31.95
N GLY A 320 -28.92 -2.05 -31.25
CA GLY A 320 -29.61 -1.56 -30.05
C GLY A 320 -29.15 -2.20 -28.75
N SER A 321 -28.38 -3.29 -28.82
CA SER A 321 -27.85 -4.02 -27.65
C SER A 321 -26.86 -3.16 -26.84
N PRO A 322 -26.93 -3.14 -25.50
CA PRO A 322 -25.97 -2.43 -24.67
C PRO A 322 -24.58 -3.07 -24.79
N ALA A 323 -23.55 -2.25 -24.93
CA ALA A 323 -22.17 -2.70 -25.02
C ALA A 323 -21.22 -1.86 -24.17
N LEU A 324 -20.21 -2.53 -23.63
CA LEU A 324 -19.04 -1.87 -23.03
C LEU A 324 -17.98 -1.71 -24.11
N VAL A 325 -17.52 -0.48 -24.31
CA VAL A 325 -16.47 -0.12 -25.26
C VAL A 325 -15.28 0.43 -24.49
N CYS A 326 -14.17 -0.28 -24.51
CA CYS A 326 -12.93 0.09 -23.83
C CYS A 326 -11.85 0.44 -24.85
N ASP A 327 -11.14 1.53 -24.63
CA ASP A 327 -9.98 1.92 -25.40
C ASP A 327 -8.74 1.12 -24.93
N MET A 328 -8.02 0.53 -25.89
CA MET A 328 -6.70 -0.07 -25.68
C MET A 328 -5.74 0.37 -26.78
N ASP A 329 -4.93 1.39 -26.49
CA ASP A 329 -3.99 1.99 -27.44
C ASP A 329 -4.65 2.33 -28.79
N LYS A 330 -4.38 1.52 -29.83
CA LYS A 330 -4.92 1.71 -31.19
C LYS A 330 -6.19 0.91 -31.48
N ASN A 331 -6.60 0.03 -30.57
CA ASN A 331 -7.73 -0.87 -30.73
C ASN A 331 -8.82 -0.59 -29.68
N LYS A 332 -10.04 -1.03 -29.99
CA LYS A 332 -11.15 -0.99 -29.03
C LYS A 332 -11.56 -2.40 -28.66
N ILE A 333 -11.72 -2.66 -27.38
CA ILE A 333 -12.43 -3.85 -26.91
C ILE A 333 -13.90 -3.50 -26.85
N ILE A 334 -14.71 -4.23 -27.60
CA ILE A 334 -16.17 -4.09 -27.61
C ILE A 334 -16.74 -5.40 -27.08
N VAL A 335 -17.61 -5.30 -26.09
CA VAL A 335 -18.31 -6.46 -25.53
C VAL A 335 -19.79 -6.14 -25.41
N ASP A 336 -20.61 -6.98 -26.03
CA ASP A 336 -22.05 -6.98 -25.87
C ASP A 336 -22.41 -7.47 -24.45
N LEU A 337 -23.13 -6.65 -23.69
CA LEU A 337 -23.46 -6.93 -22.28
C LEU A 337 -24.61 -7.93 -22.12
N ILE A 338 -25.40 -8.20 -23.17
CA ILE A 338 -26.45 -9.21 -23.18
C ILE A 338 -25.87 -10.56 -23.59
N THR A 339 -25.23 -10.63 -24.75
CA THR A 339 -24.79 -11.89 -25.37
C THR A 339 -23.40 -12.32 -24.91
N GLY A 340 -22.55 -11.39 -24.49
CA GLY A 340 -21.15 -11.64 -24.16
C GLY A 340 -20.24 -11.72 -25.37
N ALA A 341 -20.78 -11.51 -26.59
CA ALA A 341 -19.99 -11.47 -27.80
C ALA A 341 -18.96 -10.33 -27.74
N SER A 342 -17.72 -10.63 -28.09
CA SER A 342 -16.62 -9.67 -28.05
C SER A 342 -15.65 -9.87 -29.22
N ASN A 343 -14.98 -8.80 -29.61
CA ASN A 343 -13.83 -8.84 -30.51
C ASN A 343 -12.50 -9.16 -29.79
N ALA A 344 -12.50 -9.45 -28.49
CA ALA A 344 -11.31 -9.70 -27.68
C ALA A 344 -11.33 -11.09 -27.01
N PRO A 345 -10.81 -12.16 -27.66
CA PRO A 345 -10.88 -13.53 -27.15
C PRO A 345 -10.09 -13.77 -25.85
N MET A 346 -9.15 -12.88 -25.53
CA MET A 346 -8.36 -12.91 -24.29
C MET A 346 -9.18 -12.55 -23.04
N ILE A 347 -10.36 -11.92 -23.21
CA ILE A 347 -11.27 -11.57 -22.12
C ILE A 347 -12.12 -12.80 -21.76
N ARG A 348 -11.94 -13.32 -20.56
CA ARG A 348 -12.73 -14.42 -19.99
C ARG A 348 -14.17 -13.97 -19.75
N LYS A 349 -14.33 -12.85 -19.07
CA LYS A 349 -15.63 -12.36 -18.61
C LYS A 349 -15.61 -10.86 -18.34
N ILE A 350 -16.79 -10.27 -18.29
CA ILE A 350 -17.05 -8.92 -17.79
C ILE A 350 -17.82 -9.02 -16.48
N VAL A 351 -17.46 -8.16 -15.53
CA VAL A 351 -18.21 -7.99 -14.29
C VAL A 351 -18.49 -6.51 -14.09
N ILE A 352 -19.74 -6.17 -13.80
CA ILE A 352 -20.18 -4.84 -13.43
C ILE A 352 -20.66 -4.91 -11.99
N SER A 353 -20.04 -4.13 -11.10
CA SER A 353 -20.44 -3.99 -9.71
C SER A 353 -20.87 -2.56 -9.37
N ASN A 354 -21.74 -2.43 -8.39
CA ASN A 354 -22.17 -1.15 -7.83
C ASN A 354 -22.26 -1.25 -6.31
N ASN A 355 -21.70 -0.28 -5.60
CA ASN A 355 -21.70 -0.24 -4.13
C ASN A 355 -21.24 -1.57 -3.51
N GLY A 356 -20.18 -2.16 -4.07
CA GLY A 356 -19.61 -3.41 -3.60
C GLY A 356 -20.47 -4.65 -3.83
N LYS A 357 -21.38 -4.65 -4.82
CA LYS A 357 -22.22 -5.80 -5.21
C LYS A 357 -22.24 -6.00 -6.71
N VAL A 358 -22.13 -7.25 -7.18
CA VAL A 358 -22.26 -7.59 -8.60
C VAL A 358 -23.69 -7.31 -9.10
N ILE A 359 -23.82 -6.51 -10.15
CA ILE A 359 -25.07 -6.30 -10.89
C ILE A 359 -25.12 -7.21 -12.12
N LEU A 360 -24.01 -7.31 -12.84
CA LEU A 360 -23.93 -8.07 -14.09
C LEU A 360 -22.62 -8.84 -14.14
N SER A 361 -22.70 -10.10 -14.57
CA SER A 361 -21.55 -10.93 -14.85
C SER A 361 -21.81 -11.68 -16.14
N LYS A 362 -20.97 -11.45 -17.15
CA LYS A 362 -21.12 -12.08 -18.46
C LYS A 362 -19.86 -12.78 -18.90
N ASN A 363 -19.97 -14.07 -19.22
CA ASN A 363 -18.88 -14.84 -19.80
C ASN A 363 -18.71 -14.43 -21.27
N VAL A 364 -17.46 -14.24 -21.68
CA VAL A 364 -17.08 -13.78 -23.02
C VAL A 364 -16.33 -14.88 -23.77
N SER A 365 -15.30 -15.46 -23.14
CA SER A 365 -14.48 -16.53 -23.72
C SER A 365 -14.18 -17.62 -22.69
N ALA A 366 -14.23 -18.87 -23.12
CA ALA A 366 -13.85 -20.03 -22.30
C ALA A 366 -12.33 -20.16 -22.11
N THR A 367 -11.53 -19.54 -22.99
CA THR A 367 -10.05 -19.61 -22.96
C THR A 367 -9.38 -18.32 -22.52
N GLY A 368 -10.16 -17.24 -22.34
CA GLY A 368 -9.64 -15.96 -21.88
C GLY A 368 -9.02 -16.03 -20.48
N ASN A 369 -8.05 -15.15 -20.21
CA ASN A 369 -7.30 -15.09 -18.95
C ASN A 369 -7.51 -13.77 -18.17
N PHE A 370 -8.25 -12.83 -18.76
CA PHE A 370 -8.49 -11.51 -18.18
C PHE A 370 -9.97 -11.27 -17.91
N VAL A 371 -10.25 -10.44 -16.92
CA VAL A 371 -11.58 -9.94 -16.57
C VAL A 371 -11.57 -8.44 -16.75
N ILE A 372 -12.60 -7.91 -17.40
CA ILE A 372 -12.90 -6.48 -17.35
C ILE A 372 -13.87 -6.25 -16.21
N GLU A 373 -13.45 -5.50 -15.21
CA GLU A 373 -14.24 -5.19 -14.02
C GLU A 373 -14.61 -3.70 -14.03
N TYR A 374 -15.90 -3.42 -14.19
CA TYR A 374 -16.49 -2.08 -14.12
C TYR A 374 -17.04 -1.88 -12.71
N ILE A 375 -16.53 -0.86 -12.01
CA ILE A 375 -16.81 -0.65 -10.59
C ILE A 375 -17.41 0.74 -10.40
N ALA A 376 -18.61 0.80 -9.83
CA ALA A 376 -19.32 2.05 -9.59
C ALA A 376 -19.83 2.20 -8.15
N ALA A 377 -20.11 3.45 -7.77
CA ALA A 377 -20.77 3.83 -6.54
C ALA A 377 -21.97 4.75 -6.85
N SER A 378 -22.82 4.30 -7.78
CA SER A 378 -23.99 5.04 -8.24
C SER A 378 -25.17 4.88 -7.30
N LYS A 379 -25.86 5.98 -7.03
CA LYS A 379 -27.16 6.00 -6.32
C LYS A 379 -28.34 5.57 -7.20
N LYS A 380 -28.22 5.71 -8.53
CA LYS A 380 -29.28 5.40 -9.49
C LYS A 380 -28.74 4.51 -10.61
N LEU A 381 -29.54 3.54 -11.03
CA LEU A 381 -29.26 2.73 -12.20
C LEU A 381 -30.07 3.27 -13.38
N GLU A 382 -29.45 3.39 -14.54
CA GLU A 382 -30.09 3.87 -15.76
C GLU A 382 -30.37 2.70 -16.70
N ASP A 383 -31.49 2.73 -17.41
CA ASP A 383 -31.82 1.70 -18.39
C ASP A 383 -31.02 1.92 -19.67
N VAL A 384 -30.16 0.96 -19.99
CA VAL A 384 -29.43 0.92 -21.25
C VAL A 384 -29.79 -0.36 -21.97
N GLY A 385 -30.70 -0.25 -22.94
CA GLY A 385 -31.07 -1.38 -23.81
C GLY A 385 -31.70 -2.54 -23.05
N GLY A 386 -32.51 -2.25 -22.02
CA GLY A 386 -33.23 -3.24 -21.23
C GLY A 386 -32.49 -3.75 -19.99
N ILE A 387 -31.28 -3.24 -19.71
CA ILE A 387 -30.50 -3.56 -18.51
C ILE A 387 -30.29 -2.29 -17.68
N LYS A 388 -30.57 -2.37 -16.37
CA LYS A 388 -30.29 -1.29 -15.42
C LYS A 388 -28.81 -1.28 -15.04
N LEU A 389 -28.06 -0.25 -15.46
CA LEU A 389 -26.62 -0.14 -15.29
C LEU A 389 -26.19 1.12 -14.51
N PRO A 390 -25.11 1.06 -13.72
CA PRO A 390 -24.61 2.20 -12.93
C PRO A 390 -23.68 3.08 -13.77
N ILE A 391 -24.22 3.92 -14.66
CA ILE A 391 -23.38 4.70 -15.59
C ILE A 391 -22.74 5.98 -15.01
N LYS A 392 -23.09 6.36 -13.77
CA LYS A 392 -22.58 7.54 -13.06
C LYS A 392 -21.77 7.11 -11.83
N ASN A 393 -20.91 8.00 -11.33
CA ASN A 393 -20.03 7.75 -10.18
C ASN A 393 -19.21 6.46 -10.34
N VAL A 394 -18.54 6.34 -11.48
CA VAL A 394 -17.62 5.22 -11.76
C VAL A 394 -16.38 5.39 -10.89
N VAL A 395 -16.08 4.38 -10.08
CA VAL A 395 -14.88 4.33 -9.23
C VAL A 395 -13.67 4.01 -10.09
N GLY A 396 -13.83 3.05 -11.01
CA GLY A 396 -12.83 2.69 -11.98
C GLY A 396 -13.27 1.52 -12.85
N ILE A 397 -12.59 1.35 -13.97
CA ILE A 397 -12.78 0.21 -14.87
C ILE A 397 -11.40 -0.40 -15.08
N TYR A 398 -11.27 -1.70 -14.84
CA TYR A 398 -9.97 -2.35 -14.77
C TYR A 398 -9.90 -3.61 -15.61
N LEU A 399 -8.76 -3.83 -16.24
CA LEU A 399 -8.36 -5.12 -16.76
C LEU A 399 -7.53 -5.84 -15.70
N ILE A 400 -7.98 -7.01 -15.28
CA ILE A 400 -7.30 -7.82 -14.26
C ILE A 400 -7.17 -9.27 -14.71
N ASN A 401 -6.16 -9.98 -14.23
CA ASN A 401 -6.08 -11.42 -14.48
C ASN A 401 -6.99 -12.21 -13.53
N LEU A 402 -7.19 -13.50 -13.81
CA LEU A 402 -8.05 -14.37 -12.99
C LEU A 402 -7.57 -14.51 -11.53
N LYS A 403 -6.26 -14.40 -11.26
CA LYS A 403 -5.74 -14.49 -9.89
C LYS A 403 -6.15 -13.29 -9.05
N VAL A 404 -5.95 -12.08 -9.58
CA VAL A 404 -6.38 -10.82 -8.93
C VAL A 404 -7.89 -10.81 -8.78
N TYR A 405 -8.64 -11.20 -9.82
CA TYR A 405 -10.10 -11.29 -9.76
C TYR A 405 -10.58 -12.21 -8.63
N ASN A 406 -9.95 -13.36 -8.44
CA ASN A 406 -10.34 -14.33 -7.41
C ASN A 406 -9.80 -14.00 -6.01
N SER A 407 -8.94 -12.99 -5.86
CA SER A 407 -8.36 -12.62 -4.57
C SER A 407 -9.43 -12.20 -3.56
N ALA A 408 -9.16 -12.40 -2.27
CA ALA A 408 -10.06 -11.98 -1.20
C ALA A 408 -10.32 -10.48 -1.23
N PHE A 409 -9.32 -9.66 -1.54
CA PHE A 409 -9.51 -8.23 -1.77
C PHE A 409 -10.58 -7.99 -2.85
N ASN A 410 -10.40 -8.51 -4.06
CA ASN A 410 -11.36 -8.28 -5.14
C ASN A 410 -12.76 -8.83 -4.81
N GLN A 411 -12.83 -10.09 -4.35
CA GLN A 411 -14.09 -10.75 -4.06
C GLN A 411 -14.84 -10.09 -2.90
N MET A 412 -14.18 -9.80 -1.78
CA MET A 412 -14.84 -9.25 -0.59
C MET A 412 -15.09 -7.75 -0.74
N TYR A 413 -14.10 -6.97 -1.15
CA TYR A 413 -14.17 -5.51 -1.17
C TYR A 413 -14.92 -4.96 -2.41
N LEU A 414 -14.58 -5.40 -3.62
CA LEU A 414 -15.14 -4.82 -4.85
C LEU A 414 -16.45 -5.49 -5.28
N LEU A 415 -16.59 -6.79 -5.01
CA LEU A 415 -17.73 -7.59 -5.47
C LEU A 415 -18.72 -7.97 -4.36
N GLY A 416 -18.31 -7.89 -3.08
CA GLY A 416 -19.14 -8.24 -1.93
C GLY A 416 -19.39 -9.74 -1.75
N ASN A 417 -18.59 -10.57 -2.40
CA ASN A 417 -18.59 -12.02 -2.28
C ASN A 417 -17.67 -12.44 -1.13
N TYR A 418 -18.23 -12.62 0.06
CA TYR A 418 -17.50 -13.12 1.22
C TYR A 418 -18.14 -14.40 1.79
N ASP A 419 -17.31 -15.27 2.36
CA ASP A 419 -17.74 -16.49 3.01
C ASP A 419 -18.32 -16.16 4.39
N LYS A 420 -19.65 -16.22 4.49
CA LYS A 420 -20.41 -15.95 5.71
C LYS A 420 -20.10 -16.91 6.86
N LYS A 421 -19.43 -18.05 6.59
CA LYS A 421 -18.93 -18.94 7.65
C LYS A 421 -17.84 -18.25 8.47
N HIS A 422 -16.99 -17.46 7.81
CA HIS A 422 -15.80 -16.87 8.43
C HIS A 422 -15.91 -15.37 8.66
N PHE A 423 -16.73 -14.66 7.88
CA PHE A 423 -16.80 -13.21 7.90
C PHE A 423 -18.24 -12.70 8.01
N GLU A 424 -18.40 -11.55 8.65
CA GLU A 424 -19.63 -10.77 8.71
C GLU A 424 -19.32 -9.34 8.28
N GLU A 425 -20.02 -8.81 7.28
CA GLU A 425 -19.87 -7.40 6.90
C GLU A 425 -20.51 -6.51 7.97
N VAL A 426 -19.69 -5.69 8.63
CA VAL A 426 -20.14 -4.86 9.77
C VAL A 426 -20.13 -3.37 9.48
N TYR A 427 -19.43 -2.95 8.41
CA TYR A 427 -19.39 -1.58 7.94
C TYR A 427 -19.22 -1.57 6.41
N ASN A 428 -20.00 -0.74 5.72
CA ASN A 428 -19.91 -0.58 4.28
C ASN A 428 -20.23 0.88 3.91
N ASP A 429 -19.20 1.64 3.59
CA ASP A 429 -19.28 2.96 2.97
C ASP A 429 -18.46 2.93 1.67
N PHE A 430 -18.86 2.06 0.75
CA PHE A 430 -18.21 1.92 -0.54
C PHE A 430 -18.28 3.22 -1.36
N PRO A 431 -17.19 3.67 -2.00
CA PRO A 431 -15.90 2.99 -2.18
C PRO A 431 -14.85 3.36 -1.13
N HIS A 432 -15.16 4.07 -0.06
CA HIS A 432 -14.12 4.57 0.84
C HIS A 432 -13.62 3.49 1.80
N MET A 433 -14.54 2.74 2.42
CA MET A 433 -14.17 1.68 3.34
C MET A 433 -15.21 0.56 3.41
N ARG A 434 -14.75 -0.69 3.48
CA ARG A 434 -15.57 -1.84 3.91
C ARG A 434 -14.85 -2.61 4.99
N VAL A 435 -15.60 -3.07 5.98
CA VAL A 435 -15.05 -3.80 7.13
C VAL A 435 -15.84 -5.07 7.39
N PHE A 436 -15.08 -6.15 7.54
CA PHE A 436 -15.58 -7.49 7.80
C PHE A 436 -15.10 -7.95 9.16
N LYS A 437 -16.02 -8.29 10.07
CA LYS A 437 -15.69 -8.94 11.32
C LYS A 437 -15.39 -10.40 11.09
N LEU A 438 -14.26 -10.87 11.60
CA LEU A 438 -13.90 -12.28 11.59
C LEU A 438 -14.73 -13.03 12.64
N LYS A 439 -15.35 -14.15 12.25
CA LYS A 439 -16.05 -15.04 13.16
C LYS A 439 -15.06 -15.95 13.87
N THR A 440 -15.01 -15.81 15.19
CA THR A 440 -14.03 -16.48 16.04
C THR A 440 -14.48 -17.82 16.58
N GLY A 441 -15.79 -18.09 16.64
CA GLY A 441 -16.34 -19.38 17.11
C GLY A 441 -16.08 -20.56 16.17
N GLY A 442 -15.73 -21.72 16.76
CA GLY A 442 -15.58 -23.01 16.08
C GLY A 442 -14.24 -23.23 15.37
N THR A 443 -13.13 -23.19 16.11
CA THR A 443 -11.80 -23.56 15.56
C THR A 443 -11.61 -25.07 15.35
#